data_AF-X1DCV5-F1
#
_entry.id   AF-X1DCV5-F1
#
_cell.length_a   1.000
_cell.length_b   1.000
_cell.length_c   1.000
_cell.angle_alpha   90.00
_cell.angle_beta   90.00
_cell.angle_gamma   90.00
#
_symmetry.space_group_name_H-M   'P 1'
#
loop_
_entity.id
_entity.type
_entity.pdbx_description
1 polymer ?
#
loop_
_entity_poly.entity_id
_entity_poly.type
_entity_poly.pdbx_seq_one_letter_code
_entity_poly.pdbx_strand_id
1 'polypeptide(L)'
;MISSRGHIVESVAEFPLVVTDELEGIGRTSQTKEILRKLGLWQDVERVARSKRVRAGRGKMRGRRYRQAVGPLIVIGEDKGIKLGARNLPGVEVVKVRTLNAEQLA
;
A
#
# COMPACT_ATOMS: atom_id res chain seq x y z
N MET A 1 -5.21 16.51 -3.83
CA MET A 1 -3.80 16.10 -4.00
C MET A 1 -3.47 15.01 -2.97
N ILE A 2 -2.38 14.26 -3.14
CA ILE A 2 -2.08 13.06 -2.30
C ILE A 2 -1.98 13.41 -0.81
N SER A 3 -1.33 14.54 -0.48
CA SER A 3 -1.24 15.08 0.88
C SER A 3 -2.61 15.40 1.49
N SER A 4 -3.55 15.94 0.71
CA SER A 4 -4.91 16.27 1.18
C SER A 4 -5.76 15.04 1.51
N ARG A 5 -5.35 13.84 1.07
CA ARG A 5 -5.96 12.56 1.46
C ARG A 5 -5.41 11.98 2.77
N GLY A 6 -4.39 12.63 3.36
CA GLY A 6 -3.80 12.22 4.63
C GLY A 6 -2.72 11.15 4.51
N HIS A 7 -2.07 11.02 3.35
CA HIS A 7 -0.85 10.23 3.20
C HIS A 7 0.38 11.01 3.68
N ILE A 8 1.34 10.31 4.28
CA ILE A 8 2.64 10.89 4.66
C ILE A 8 3.59 10.72 3.48
N VAL A 9 3.95 11.83 2.83
CA VAL A 9 4.68 11.83 1.55
C VAL A 9 5.92 12.73 1.55
N GLU A 10 6.31 13.27 2.69
CA GLU A 10 7.40 14.25 2.83
C GLU A 10 8.77 13.68 2.41
N SER A 11 8.96 12.36 2.57
CA SER A 11 10.21 11.67 2.23
C SER A 11 10.24 11.12 0.79
N VAL A 12 9.19 11.35 -0.01
CA VAL A 12 9.10 10.86 -1.39
C VAL A 12 9.57 11.97 -2.33
N ALA A 13 10.48 11.63 -3.25
CA ALA A 13 11.12 12.61 -4.14
C ALA A 13 10.12 13.28 -5.10
N GLU A 14 9.26 12.50 -5.75
CA GLU A 14 8.32 13.00 -6.75
C GLU A 14 7.10 12.09 -6.91
N PHE A 15 6.03 12.64 -7.49
CA PHE A 15 4.81 11.91 -7.85
C PHE A 15 4.45 12.17 -9.32
N PRO A 16 4.07 11.13 -10.08
CA PRO A 16 4.05 9.71 -9.70
C PRO A 16 5.48 9.14 -9.53
N LEU A 17 5.68 8.31 -8.51
CA LEU A 17 6.95 7.62 -8.28
C LEU A 17 7.07 6.43 -9.24
N VAL A 18 7.96 6.54 -10.22
CA VAL A 18 8.24 5.47 -11.18
C VAL A 18 9.50 4.72 -10.74
N VAL A 19 9.44 3.39 -10.77
CA VAL A 19 10.52 2.49 -10.33
C VAL A 19 10.83 1.46 -11.41
N THR A 20 11.95 0.76 -11.26
CA THR A 20 12.38 -0.28 -12.21
C THR A 20 11.48 -1.53 -12.13
N ASP A 21 11.36 -2.25 -13.26
CA ASP A 21 10.56 -3.47 -13.38
C ASP A 21 11.04 -4.62 -12.47
N GLU A 22 12.26 -4.52 -11.94
CA GLU A 22 12.82 -5.47 -10.96
C GLU A 22 11.95 -5.60 -9.70
N LEU A 23 11.22 -4.54 -9.35
CA LEU A 23 10.31 -4.54 -8.21
C LEU A 23 9.23 -5.62 -8.35
N GLU A 24 8.78 -5.93 -9.58
CA GLU A 24 7.74 -6.94 -9.83
C GLU A 24 8.16 -8.35 -9.35
N GLY A 25 9.46 -8.65 -9.35
CA GLY A 25 10.03 -9.95 -8.98
C GLY A 25 10.24 -10.17 -7.48
N ILE A 26 10.00 -9.16 -6.63
CA ILE A 26 10.32 -9.24 -5.19
C ILE A 26 9.24 -10.02 -4.44
N GLY A 27 9.48 -11.32 -4.24
CA GLY A 27 8.55 -12.22 -3.54
C GLY A 27 8.57 -12.16 -2.01
N ARG A 28 9.63 -11.61 -1.39
CA ARG A 28 9.78 -11.59 0.07
C ARG A 28 9.34 -10.26 0.69
N THR A 29 8.55 -10.34 1.75
CA THR A 29 8.04 -9.17 2.47
C THR A 29 9.13 -8.34 3.14
N SER A 30 10.20 -8.98 3.64
CA SER A 30 11.35 -8.26 4.21
C SER A 30 12.04 -7.37 3.19
N GLN A 31 12.29 -7.90 1.99
CA GLN A 31 12.88 -7.14 0.88
C GLN A 31 11.94 -6.02 0.42
N THR A 32 10.65 -6.31 0.28
CA THR A 32 9.63 -5.30 -0.08
C THR A 32 9.62 -4.15 0.92
N LYS A 33 9.67 -4.45 2.22
CA LYS A 33 9.76 -3.44 3.29
C LYS A 33 11.00 -2.57 3.19
N GLU A 34 12.16 -3.17 2.89
CA GLU A 34 13.41 -2.43 2.74
C GLU A 34 13.35 -1.47 1.55
N ILE A 35 12.80 -1.92 0.43
CA ILE A 35 12.60 -1.10 -0.77
C ILE A 35 11.67 0.07 -0.47
N LEU A 36 10.50 -0.17 0.13
CA LEU A 36 9.58 0.91 0.50
C LEU A 36 10.18 1.92 1.48
N ARG A 37 11.12 1.49 2.33
CA ARG A 37 11.88 2.39 3.20
C ARG A 37 12.87 3.24 2.43
N LYS A 38 13.61 2.66 1.48
CA LYS A 38 14.54 3.40 0.60
C LYS A 38 13.80 4.39 -0.31
N LEU A 39 12.57 4.06 -0.72
CA LEU A 39 11.69 4.94 -1.50
C LEU A 39 10.96 6.01 -0.67
N GLY A 40 11.16 6.06 0.65
CA GLY A 40 10.51 7.04 1.53
C GLY A 40 9.02 6.77 1.83
N LEU A 41 8.45 5.67 1.33
CA LEU A 41 7.04 5.31 1.50
C LEU A 41 6.72 4.62 2.84
N TRP A 42 7.74 4.22 3.59
CA TRP A 42 7.57 3.45 4.81
C TRP A 42 6.79 4.19 5.91
N GLN A 43 6.92 5.52 5.99
CA GLN A 43 6.19 6.32 6.96
C GLN A 43 4.67 6.23 6.74
N ASP A 44 4.22 6.18 5.49
CA ASP A 44 2.80 6.02 5.17
C ASP A 44 2.27 4.64 5.57
N VAL A 45 3.08 3.59 5.36
CA VAL A 45 2.75 2.22 5.80
C VAL A 45 2.65 2.15 7.33
N GLU A 46 3.56 2.80 8.07
CA GLU A 46 3.47 2.88 9.53
C GLU A 46 2.23 3.62 10.01
N ARG A 47 1.86 4.73 9.37
CA ARG A 47 0.60 5.43 9.65
C ARG A 47 -0.59 4.49 9.50
N VAL A 48 -0.65 3.72 8.43
CA VAL A 48 -1.74 2.74 8.24
C VAL A 48 -1.72 1.69 9.33
N ALA A 49 -0.55 1.13 9.68
CA ALA A 49 -0.43 0.15 10.73
C ALA A 49 -0.98 0.67 12.08
N ARG A 50 -0.65 1.91 12.45
CA ARG A 50 -1.14 2.58 13.67
C ARG A 50 -2.63 2.91 13.62
N SER A 51 -3.20 3.11 12.43
CA SER A 51 -4.61 3.44 12.25
C SER A 51 -5.58 2.25 12.44
N LYS A 52 -5.04 1.01 12.52
CA LYS A 52 -5.85 -0.20 12.63
C LYS A 52 -6.56 -0.24 13.97
N ARG A 53 -7.89 -0.10 13.93
CA ARG A 53 -8.76 -0.09 15.12
C ARG A 53 -10.00 -0.95 14.93
N VAL A 54 -10.63 -1.32 16.04
CA VAL A 54 -11.91 -2.04 16.01
C VAL A 54 -13.01 -1.10 15.49
N ARG A 55 -13.80 -1.58 14.54
CA ARG A 55 -14.92 -0.85 13.95
C ARG A 55 -16.03 -0.63 14.98
N ALA A 56 -16.52 0.59 15.06
CA ALA A 56 -17.69 0.92 15.88
C ALA A 56 -18.98 0.28 15.31
N GLY A 57 -19.98 0.08 16.18
CA GLY A 57 -21.29 -0.45 15.80
C GLY A 57 -21.34 -1.95 15.49
N ARG A 58 -22.39 -2.40 14.80
CA ARG A 58 -22.68 -3.83 14.55
C ARG A 58 -21.76 -4.47 13.51
N GLY A 59 -21.03 -3.68 12.72
CA GLY A 59 -20.10 -4.20 11.71
C GLY A 59 -19.03 -5.12 12.29
N LYS A 60 -18.64 -4.89 13.56
CA LYS A 60 -17.69 -5.73 14.27
C LYS A 60 -18.14 -7.18 14.47
N MET A 61 -19.46 -7.41 14.53
CA MET A 61 -20.07 -8.74 14.67
C MET A 61 -20.31 -9.44 13.33
N ARG A 62 -20.21 -8.72 12.20
CA ARG A 62 -20.51 -9.24 10.86
C ARG A 62 -19.24 -9.46 10.03
N GLY A 63 -18.17 -9.95 10.66
CA GLY A 63 -16.88 -10.24 9.99
C GLY A 63 -16.03 -9.03 9.59
N ARG A 64 -16.49 -7.79 9.82
CA ARG A 64 -15.76 -6.54 9.46
C ARG A 64 -15.20 -5.83 10.69
N ARG A 65 -14.52 -6.59 11.56
CA ARG A 65 -14.08 -6.15 12.89
C ARG A 65 -13.07 -5.00 12.86
N TYR A 66 -12.16 -4.99 11.91
CA TYR A 66 -11.12 -3.97 11.84
C TYR A 66 -11.39 -2.95 10.73
N ARG A 67 -10.95 -1.72 10.95
CA ARG A 67 -10.81 -0.68 9.93
C ARG A 67 -9.40 -0.10 10.07
N GLN A 68 -8.76 0.15 8.94
CA GLN A 68 -7.48 0.84 8.83
C GLN A 68 -7.58 1.87 7.70
N ALA A 69 -6.64 2.81 7.66
CA ALA A 69 -6.48 3.73 6.55
C ALA A 69 -5.99 3.01 5.28
N VAL A 70 -6.13 3.68 4.14
CA VAL A 70 -5.56 3.23 2.86
C VAL A 70 -4.11 3.71 2.78
N GLY A 71 -3.21 2.87 2.30
CA GLY A 71 -1.80 3.14 2.14
C GLY A 71 -1.38 3.28 0.67
N PRO A 72 -0.11 3.01 0.36
CA PRO A 72 0.40 3.11 -1.01
C PRO A 72 -0.21 2.07 -1.95
N LEU A 73 -0.54 2.52 -3.17
CA LEU A 73 -0.93 1.66 -4.28
C LEU A 73 0.29 1.40 -5.18
N ILE A 74 0.66 0.13 -5.36
CA ILE A 74 1.69 -0.30 -6.28
C ILE A 74 1.01 -0.78 -7.56
N VAL A 75 1.26 -0.07 -8.66
CA VAL A 75 0.75 -0.44 -9.98
C VAL A 75 1.85 -1.16 -10.75
N ILE A 76 1.53 -2.34 -11.29
CA ILE A 76 2.49 -3.22 -11.99
C ILE A 76 1.98 -3.56 -13.39
N GLY A 77 2.89 -3.90 -14.30
CA GLY A 77 2.52 -4.47 -15.60
C GLY A 77 2.17 -5.94 -15.46
N GLU A 78 3.03 -6.69 -14.78
CA GLU A 78 2.89 -8.12 -14.54
C GLU A 78 3.22 -8.51 -13.09
N ASP A 79 2.58 -9.56 -12.58
CA ASP A 79 2.88 -10.07 -11.24
C ASP A 79 3.93 -11.18 -11.34
N LYS A 80 5.17 -10.86 -10.97
CA LYS A 80 6.30 -11.79 -10.94
C LYS A 80 6.69 -12.20 -9.51
N GLY A 81 5.87 -11.87 -8.51
CA GLY A 81 6.10 -12.20 -7.10
C GLY A 81 5.79 -11.08 -6.12
N ILE A 82 5.80 -9.82 -6.57
CA ILE A 82 5.55 -8.64 -5.73
C ILE A 82 4.22 -8.69 -4.98
N LYS A 83 3.19 -9.31 -5.55
CA LYS A 83 1.91 -9.47 -4.86
C LYS A 83 2.07 -10.30 -3.58
N LEU A 84 2.91 -11.33 -3.60
CA LEU A 84 3.22 -12.13 -2.41
C LEU A 84 4.11 -11.36 -1.42
N GLY A 85 5.06 -10.57 -1.93
CA GLY A 85 5.94 -9.75 -1.11
C GLY A 85 5.17 -8.68 -0.32
N ALA A 86 4.25 -7.99 -0.98
CA ALA A 86 3.53 -6.85 -0.42
C ALA A 86 2.23 -7.20 0.34
N ARG A 87 1.59 -8.36 0.11
CA ARG A 87 0.23 -8.67 0.64
C ARG A 87 0.05 -8.53 2.16
N ASN A 88 1.13 -8.71 2.93
CA ASN A 88 1.09 -8.66 4.39
C ASN A 88 1.45 -7.28 4.97
N LEU A 89 1.82 -6.32 4.11
CA LEU A 89 2.13 -4.97 4.53
C LEU A 89 0.81 -4.19 4.75
N PRO A 90 0.65 -3.51 5.90
CA PRO A 90 -0.57 -2.78 6.21
C PRO A 90 -0.88 -1.69 5.17
N GLY A 91 -2.06 -1.76 4.54
CA GLY A 91 -2.54 -0.74 3.62
C GLY A 91 -1.88 -0.69 2.25
N VAL A 92 -0.90 -1.56 1.99
CA VAL A 92 -0.26 -1.65 0.67
C VAL A 92 -1.13 -2.51 -0.22
N GLU A 93 -1.51 -1.97 -1.37
CA GLU A 93 -2.26 -2.71 -2.40
C GLU A 93 -1.42 -2.84 -3.67
N VAL A 94 -1.53 -3.98 -4.35
CA VAL A 94 -0.82 -4.27 -5.61
C VAL A 94 -1.83 -4.57 -6.69
N VAL A 95 -1.78 -3.83 -7.79
CA VAL A 95 -2.76 -3.92 -8.88
C VAL A 95 -2.07 -3.92 -10.22
N LYS A 96 -2.52 -4.79 -11.14
CA LYS A 96 -2.05 -4.75 -12.52
C LYS A 96 -2.69 -3.57 -13.25
N VAL A 97 -1.93 -2.87 -14.08
CA VAL A 97 -2.41 -1.71 -14.84
C VAL A 97 -3.68 -2.02 -15.65
N ARG A 98 -3.79 -3.24 -16.18
CA ARG A 98 -4.95 -3.72 -16.94
C ARG A 98 -6.22 -3.91 -16.11
N THR A 99 -6.10 -4.03 -14.80
CA THR A 99 -7.20 -4.30 -13.86
C THR A 99 -7.44 -3.14 -12.90
N LEU A 100 -6.83 -1.97 -13.17
CA LEU A 100 -6.95 -0.78 -12.34
C LEU A 100 -8.39 -0.26 -12.36
N ASN A 101 -8.95 0.05 -11.19
CA ASN A 101 -10.32 0.55 -11.08
C ASN A 101 -10.42 1.86 -10.26
N ALA A 102 -11.59 2.50 -10.31
CA ALA A 102 -11.83 3.76 -9.63
C ALA A 102 -11.78 3.64 -8.11
N GLU A 103 -12.18 2.51 -7.52
CA GLU A 103 -12.15 2.31 -6.06
C GLU A 103 -10.73 2.31 -5.50
N GLN A 104 -9.75 1.86 -6.28
CA GLN A 104 -8.35 1.82 -5.91
C GLN A 104 -7.67 3.19 -6.06
N LEU A 105 -8.19 4.03 -6.95
CA LEU A 105 -7.68 5.38 -7.21
C LEU A 105 -8.37 6.45 -6.34
N ALA A 106 -9.52 6.14 -5.73
CA ALA A 106 -10.41 7.08 -5.06
C ALA A 106 -10.36 7.06 -3.52
#